data_AF-A0A662WPP6-F1
#
_entry.id   AF-A0A662WPP6-F1
#
_cell.length_a   1.000
_cell.length_b   1.000
_cell.length_c   1.000
_cell.angle_alpha   90.00
_cell.angle_beta   90.00
_cell.angle_gamma   90.00
#
_symmetry.space_group_name_H-M   'P 1'
#
loop_
_entity.id
_entity.type
_entity.pdbx_description
1 polymer ?
#
loop_
_entity_poly.entity_id
_entity_poly.type
_entity_poly.pdbx_seq_one_letter_code
_entity_poly.pdbx_strand_id
1 'polypeptide(L)'
;MAGEKVVVSKPALETTGKVAAGKAEEEFRNYKDSDRHAMVSRHYALMRQNQTVAFQQKMQAKYGSFANCKMTVWEAFTALQGYVDSSDPDSA
;
A
#
# COMPACT_ATOMS: atom_id res chain seq x y z
N MET A 1 24.97 22.37 38.97
CA MET A 1 24.90 21.45 37.81
C MET A 1 23.46 21.41 37.33
N ALA A 2 23.04 22.41 36.54
CA ALA A 2 21.70 22.44 35.96
C ALA A 2 21.77 21.75 34.59
N GLY A 3 21.05 20.65 34.44
CA GLY A 3 21.02 19.87 33.21
C GLY A 3 20.27 20.62 32.11
N GLU A 4 20.94 20.80 30.97
CA GLU A 4 20.39 21.39 29.77
C GLU A 4 19.32 20.46 29.16
N LYS A 5 18.10 20.96 28.98
CA LYS A 5 17.05 20.24 28.25
C LYS A 5 17.34 20.33 26.76
N VAL A 6 17.77 19.22 26.16
CA VAL A 6 17.88 19.09 24.70
C VAL A 6 16.46 19.04 24.12
N VAL A 7 16.07 20.12 23.45
CA VAL A 7 14.82 20.18 22.66
C VAL A 7 15.08 19.43 21.36
N VAL A 8 14.54 18.23 21.24
CA VAL A 8 14.56 17.47 19.98
C VAL A 8 13.44 18.04 19.10
N SER A 9 13.80 18.90 18.15
CA SER A 9 12.86 19.30 17.09
C SER A 9 12.60 18.08 16.21
N LYS A 10 11.34 17.70 16.09
CA LYS A 10 10.92 16.65 15.15
C LYS A 10 11.21 17.17 13.74
N PRO A 11 12.05 16.49 12.94
CA PRO A 11 12.32 16.97 11.59
C PRO A 11 11.02 16.92 10.79
N ALA A 12 10.57 18.07 10.30
CA ALA A 12 9.49 18.14 9.35
C ALA A 12 9.99 17.46 8.06
N LEU A 13 9.41 16.31 7.75
CA LEU A 13 9.59 15.68 6.45
C LEU A 13 8.90 16.59 5.44
N GLU A 14 9.69 17.21 4.57
CA GLU A 14 9.20 17.99 3.44
C GLU A 14 8.35 17.06 2.54
N THR A 15 7.03 17.19 2.63
CA THR A 15 6.08 16.44 1.80
C THR A 15 6.05 17.06 0.41
N THR A 16 6.96 16.64 -0.47
CA THR A 16 7.00 17.05 -1.89
C THR A 16 6.01 16.27 -2.78
N GLY A 17 4.88 15.83 -2.20
CA GLY A 17 3.74 15.30 -2.93
C GLY A 17 2.61 16.31 -2.88
N LYS A 18 2.13 16.79 -4.04
CA LYS A 18 0.77 17.35 -4.13
C LYS A 18 -0.22 16.20 -3.91
N VAL A 19 -0.47 15.85 -2.64
CA VAL A 19 -1.72 15.17 -2.30
C VAL A 19 -2.78 16.21 -2.63
N ALA A 20 -3.59 15.97 -3.66
CA ALA A 20 -4.77 16.79 -3.87
C ALA A 20 -5.52 16.81 -2.53
N ALA A 21 -5.79 17.98 -1.98
CA ALA A 21 -6.66 18.09 -0.81
C ALA A 21 -8.02 17.52 -1.24
N GLY A 22 -8.26 16.26 -0.90
CA GLY A 22 -9.25 15.43 -1.56
C GLY A 22 -9.59 14.26 -0.67
N LYS A 23 -10.82 14.31 -0.16
CA LYS A 23 -11.44 13.51 0.91
C LYS A 23 -11.18 14.04 2.32
N ALA A 24 -12.27 14.23 3.06
CA ALA A 24 -12.22 14.44 4.50
C ALA A 24 -11.65 13.18 5.19
N GLU A 25 -11.14 13.30 6.43
CA GLU A 25 -10.58 12.15 7.15
C GLU A 25 -11.62 11.02 7.30
N GLU A 26 -12.89 11.38 7.38
CA GLU A 26 -14.04 10.48 7.45
C GLU A 26 -14.34 9.75 6.14
N GLU A 27 -13.91 10.30 5.00
CA GLU A 27 -14.08 9.71 3.66
C GLU A 27 -12.89 8.83 3.25
N PHE A 28 -11.77 8.94 3.97
CA PHE A 28 -10.61 8.08 3.79
C PHE A 28 -10.94 6.64 4.22
N ARG A 29 -10.53 5.68 3.40
CA ARG A 29 -10.78 4.24 3.58
C ARG A 29 -12.26 3.89 3.71
N ASN A 30 -13.11 4.57 2.93
CA ASN A 30 -14.52 4.24 2.88
C ASN A 30 -14.79 2.95 2.07
N TYR A 31 -15.08 1.86 2.79
CA TYR A 31 -15.43 0.55 2.22
C TYR A 31 -16.94 0.32 2.04
N LYS A 32 -17.81 1.30 2.30
CA LYS A 32 -19.27 1.13 2.26
C LYS A 32 -19.88 1.62 0.94
N ASP A 33 -19.56 2.85 0.56
CA ASP A 33 -20.24 3.58 -0.51
C ASP A 33 -19.29 4.46 -1.35
N SER A 34 -18.01 4.09 -1.43
CA SER A 34 -17.07 4.72 -2.37
C SER A 34 -17.33 4.30 -3.82
N ASP A 35 -16.92 5.14 -4.77
CA ASP A 35 -17.01 4.86 -6.22
C ASP A 35 -16.30 3.56 -6.63
N ARG A 36 -15.27 3.15 -5.85
CA ARG A 36 -14.50 1.92 -6.06
C ARG A 36 -15.04 0.71 -5.28
N HIS A 37 -16.14 0.85 -4.54
CA HIS A 37 -16.67 -0.18 -3.64
C HIS A 37 -16.85 -1.54 -4.34
N ALA A 38 -17.42 -1.57 -5.54
CA ALA A 38 -17.65 -2.82 -6.26
C ALA A 38 -16.34 -3.56 -6.58
N MET A 39 -15.30 -2.83 -6.98
CA MET A 39 -13.97 -3.39 -7.28
C MET A 39 -13.31 -3.94 -6.01
N VAL A 40 -13.29 -3.13 -4.95
CA VAL A 40 -12.67 -3.48 -3.66
C VAL A 40 -13.40 -4.65 -3.01
N SER A 41 -14.73 -4.64 -3.01
CA SER A 41 -15.57 -5.72 -2.49
C SER A 41 -15.30 -7.04 -3.22
N ARG A 42 -15.23 -7.00 -4.56
CA ARG A 42 -14.88 -8.18 -5.38
C ARG A 42 -13.47 -8.67 -5.09
N HIS A 43 -12.49 -7.78 -4.96
CA HIS A 43 -11.11 -8.12 -4.62
C HIS A 43 -11.07 -8.92 -3.31
N TYR A 44 -11.67 -8.38 -2.25
CA TYR A 44 -11.68 -9.04 -0.94
C TYR A 44 -12.54 -10.31 -0.90
N ALA A 45 -13.63 -10.38 -1.66
CA ALA A 45 -14.42 -11.60 -1.78
C ALA A 45 -13.59 -12.75 -2.37
N LEU A 46 -12.89 -12.49 -3.49
CA LEU A 46 -12.02 -13.48 -4.12
C LEU A 46 -10.84 -13.85 -3.23
N MET A 47 -10.25 -12.87 -2.54
CA MET A 47 -9.16 -13.13 -1.60
C MET A 47 -9.61 -14.06 -0.48
N ARG A 48 -10.73 -13.75 0.19
CA ARG A 48 -11.27 -14.58 1.28
C ARG A 48 -11.65 -15.99 0.82
N GLN A 49 -12.14 -16.13 -0.42
CA GLN A 49 -12.51 -17.42 -0.96
C GLN A 49 -11.29 -18.31 -1.28
N ASN A 50 -10.18 -17.72 -1.75
CA ASN A 50 -9.09 -18.48 -2.36
C ASN A 50 -7.78 -18.53 -1.54
N GLN A 51 -7.62 -17.67 -0.53
CA GLN A 51 -6.43 -17.66 0.34
C GLN A 51 -6.47 -18.83 1.35
N THR A 52 -6.10 -20.01 0.87
CA THR A 52 -5.98 -21.25 1.67
C THR A 52 -4.53 -21.52 2.06
N VAL A 53 -4.32 -22.41 3.05
CA VAL A 53 -2.95 -22.87 3.42
C VAL A 53 -2.21 -23.47 2.22
N ALA A 54 -2.89 -24.28 1.42
CA ALA A 54 -2.31 -24.87 0.22
C ALA A 54 -1.90 -23.80 -0.82
N PHE A 55 -2.73 -22.77 -1.00
CA PHE A 55 -2.38 -21.65 -1.88
C PHE A 55 -1.17 -20.88 -1.37
N GLN A 56 -1.10 -20.60 -0.06
CA GLN A 56 0.04 -19.91 0.56
C GLN A 56 1.33 -20.70 0.34
N GLN A 57 1.33 -22.01 0.62
CA GLN A 57 2.49 -22.87 0.46
C GLN A 57 2.96 -22.90 -1.00
N LYS A 58 2.02 -22.95 -1.96
CA LYS A 58 2.31 -22.86 -3.39
C LYS A 58 2.96 -21.51 -3.77
N MET A 59 2.44 -20.39 -3.27
CA MET A 59 3.01 -19.07 -3.55
C MET A 59 4.41 -18.90 -2.93
N GLN A 60 4.62 -19.43 -1.71
CA GLN A 60 5.94 -19.44 -1.07
C GLN A 60 6.96 -20.24 -1.88
N ALA A 61 6.61 -21.45 -2.32
CA ALA A 61 7.48 -22.25 -3.18
C ALA A 61 7.78 -21.55 -4.52
N LYS A 62 6.79 -20.81 -5.06
CA LYS A 62 6.92 -20.11 -6.34
C LYS A 62 7.83 -18.88 -6.28
N TYR A 63 7.68 -18.05 -5.25
CA TYR A 63 8.33 -16.72 -5.20
C TYR A 63 9.48 -16.64 -4.18
N GLY A 64 9.57 -17.57 -3.22
CA GLY A 64 10.56 -17.54 -2.14
C GLY A 64 12.01 -17.80 -2.58
N SER A 65 12.24 -18.26 -3.82
CA SER A 65 13.58 -18.43 -4.38
C SER A 65 14.15 -17.14 -4.99
N PHE A 66 13.34 -16.09 -5.16
CA PHE A 66 13.72 -14.81 -5.79
C PHE A 66 14.33 -14.96 -7.20
N ALA A 67 13.97 -16.02 -7.93
CA ALA A 67 14.53 -16.32 -9.25
C ALA A 67 13.84 -15.60 -10.42
N ASN A 68 12.78 -14.83 -10.16
CA ASN A 68 11.93 -14.25 -11.20
C ASN A 68 12.58 -13.12 -11.99
N CYS A 69 13.41 -12.30 -11.33
CA CYS A 69 14.06 -11.16 -11.96
C CYS A 69 15.23 -10.66 -11.09
N LYS A 70 16.19 -10.00 -11.74
CA LYS A 70 17.22 -9.22 -11.07
C LYS A 70 17.06 -7.76 -11.50
N MET A 71 16.76 -6.89 -10.55
CA MET A 71 16.56 -5.46 -10.79
C MET A 71 16.98 -4.65 -9.56
N THR A 72 17.28 -3.38 -9.79
CA THR A 72 17.45 -2.36 -8.76
C THR A 72 16.10 -1.95 -8.18
N VAL A 73 16.12 -1.30 -7.01
CA VAL A 73 14.90 -0.75 -6.39
C VAL A 73 14.22 0.28 -7.29
N TRP A 74 14.98 1.07 -8.03
CA TRP A 74 14.43 2.09 -8.93
C TRP A 74 13.71 1.50 -10.15
N GLU A 75 14.27 0.43 -10.71
CA GLU A 75 13.61 -0.33 -11.78
C GLU A 75 12.31 -0.97 -11.29
N ALA A 76 12.25 -1.43 -10.03
CA ALA A 76 11.00 -1.92 -9.44
C ALA A 76 9.93 -0.82 -9.34
N PHE A 77 10.29 0.41 -8.95
CA PHE A 77 9.36 1.55 -8.98
C PHE A 77 8.89 1.87 -10.39
N THR A 78 9.79 1.81 -11.38
CA THR A 78 9.45 2.02 -12.79
C THR A 78 8.44 0.97 -13.27
N ALA A 79 8.63 -0.30 -12.89
CA ALA A 79 7.70 -1.38 -13.22
C ALA A 79 6.31 -1.20 -12.58
N LEU A 80 6.22 -0.51 -11.44
CA LEU A 80 4.96 -0.25 -10.73
C LEU A 80 4.17 0.96 -11.25
N GLN A 81 4.73 1.78 -12.15
CA GLN A 81 4.08 3.02 -12.61
C GLN A 81 2.70 2.80 -13.25
N GLY A 82 2.48 1.65 -13.90
CA GLY A 82 1.20 1.30 -14.52
C GLY A 82 0.24 0.51 -13.63
N TYR A 83 0.60 0.26 -12.37
CA TYR A 83 -0.18 -0.57 -11.47
C TYR A 83 -1.06 0.29 -10.54
N VAL A 84 -2.37 0.03 -10.56
CA VAL A 84 -3.36 0.67 -9.66
C VAL A 84 -3.89 -0.39 -8.70
N ASP A 85 -3.87 -0.11 -7.39
CA ASP A 85 -4.31 -1.08 -6.38
C ASP A 85 -5.85 -1.20 -6.37
N SER A 86 -6.33 -2.41 -6.67
CA SER A 86 -7.76 -2.73 -6.68
C SER A 86 -8.35 -2.99 -5.29
N SER A 87 -7.50 -3.17 -4.28
CA SER A 87 -7.92 -3.40 -2.88
C SER A 87 -8.13 -2.08 -2.12
N ASP A 88 -7.58 -0.98 -2.63
CA ASP A 88 -7.61 0.32 -2.01
C ASP A 88 -8.79 1.17 -2.54
N PRO A 89 -9.73 1.59 -1.68
CA PRO A 89 -10.85 2.46 -2.05
C PRO A 89 -10.41 3.90 -2.36
N ASP A 90 -9.18 4.29 -2.01
CA ASP A 90 -8.68 5.66 -2.21
C ASP A 90 -7.70 5.80 -3.38
N SER A 91 -7.30 4.68 -4.01
CA SER A 91 -6.45 4.69 -5.19
C SER A 91 -7.15 5.36 -6.37
N ALA A 92 -6.60 6.49 -6.81
CA ALA A 92 -7.05 7.27 -7.97
C ALA A 92 -6.48 6.70 -9.28
#